data_AF-A0A1T5IRG1-F1
#
_entry.id   AF-A0A1T5IRG1-F1
#
_cell.length_a   1.000
_cell.length_b   1.000
_cell.length_c   1.000
_cell.angle_alpha   90.00
_cell.angle_beta   90.00
_cell.angle_gamma   90.00
#
_symmetry.space_group_name_H-M   'P 1'
#
loop_
_entity.id
_entity.type
_entity.pdbx_description
1 polymer ?
#
loop_
_entity_poly.entity_id
_entity_poly.type
_entity_poly.pdbx_seq_one_letter_code
_entity_poly.pdbx_strand_id
1 'polypeptide(L)'
;MRLKEYNSLQLIFTFILIFILWQIISEIFRLPILPSPLDILINIVGSIESEISIHVLYSLKRIVIGIFFTLLIGVPLGILMGYFEKIDMLLSPILYFNYPVPKIALLPIVMLLFGLGDITKMIMIFLITFFPIVVNIRDEVKNIPREVFYPMYSLGANKLEIIKEIILPGIIPALLTSLRIGIGTAISVLFFTENFGTQYGMGYFIMDSWMRINYIQMYSGILILSIIGLIFFITIDILETILCPWRG
;
A
#
# COMPACT_ATOMS: atom_id res chain seq x y z
N MET A 1 9.96 5.30 -8.51
CA MET A 1 9.65 5.87 -9.84
C MET A 1 9.46 7.36 -9.65
N ARG A 2 10.48 8.18 -9.92
CA ARG A 2 10.41 9.63 -9.69
C ARG A 2 9.65 10.26 -10.86
N LEU A 3 8.43 10.73 -10.61
CA LEU A 3 7.60 11.50 -11.56
C LEU A 3 8.26 12.81 -12.03
N LYS A 4 9.45 13.17 -11.52
CA LYS A 4 10.20 14.40 -11.87
C LYS A 4 10.86 14.37 -13.27
N GLU A 5 11.00 13.21 -13.93
CA GLU A 5 11.67 13.11 -15.25
C GLU A 5 10.71 13.17 -16.47
N TYR A 6 9.40 13.03 -16.27
CA TYR A 6 8.41 13.16 -17.34
C TYR A 6 7.72 14.51 -17.27
N ASN A 7 7.65 15.23 -18.38
CA ASN A 7 6.80 16.41 -18.48
C ASN A 7 5.35 15.97 -18.19
N SER A 8 4.65 16.68 -17.29
CA SER A 8 3.25 16.40 -16.93
C SER A 8 2.36 16.26 -18.17
N LEU A 9 2.69 17.02 -19.23
CA LEU A 9 2.07 16.95 -20.56
C LEU A 9 2.22 15.59 -21.25
N GLN A 10 3.39 14.95 -21.15
CA GLN A 10 3.63 13.63 -21.73
C GLN A 10 2.80 12.55 -21.03
N LEU A 11 2.70 12.61 -19.70
CA LEU A 11 1.85 11.69 -18.93
C LEU A 11 0.38 11.82 -19.33
N ILE A 12 -0.14 13.05 -19.37
CA ILE A 12 -1.52 13.32 -19.79
C ILE A 12 -1.75 12.82 -21.22
N PHE A 13 -0.83 13.11 -22.13
CA PHE A 13 -0.92 12.64 -23.52
C PHE A 13 -0.96 11.11 -23.62
N THR A 14 -0.08 10.40 -22.90
CA THR A 14 -0.07 8.93 -22.88
C THR A 14 -1.37 8.35 -22.32
N PHE A 15 -1.90 8.91 -21.24
CA PHE A 15 -3.18 8.49 -20.67
C PHE A 15 -4.34 8.69 -21.66
N ILE A 16 -4.40 9.85 -22.31
CA ILE A 16 -5.43 10.15 -23.33
C ILE A 16 -5.31 9.20 -24.51
N LEU A 17 -4.09 8.94 -24.99
CA LEU A 17 -3.85 8.04 -26.11
C LEU A 17 -4.35 6.62 -25.80
N ILE A 18 -4.03 6.09 -24.63
CA ILE A 18 -4.50 4.76 -24.17
C ILE A 18 -6.03 4.73 -24.12
N PHE A 19 -6.66 5.78 -23.59
CA PHE A 19 -8.11 5.87 -23.47
C PHE A 19 -8.81 5.90 -24.83
N ILE A 20 -8.29 6.69 -25.77
CA ILE A 20 -8.81 6.78 -27.15
C ILE A 20 -8.66 5.44 -27.87
N LEU A 21 -7.50 4.80 -27.76
CA LEU A 21 -7.27 3.50 -28.37
C LEU A 21 -8.24 2.44 -27.82
N TRP A 22 -8.48 2.42 -26.51
CA TRP A 22 -9.47 1.52 -25.91
C TRP A 22 -10.89 1.81 -26.42
N GLN A 23 -11.30 3.09 -26.48
CA GLN A 23 -12.61 3.45 -27.02
C GLN A 23 -12.77 2.97 -28.47
N ILE A 24 -11.78 3.21 -29.34
CA ILE A 24 -11.82 2.80 -30.74
C ILE A 24 -11.93 1.27 -30.86
N ILE A 25 -11.12 0.53 -30.12
CA ILE A 25 -11.15 -0.95 -30.14
C ILE A 25 -12.51 -1.46 -29.64
N SER A 26 -13.03 -0.91 -28.55
CA SER A 26 -14.33 -1.27 -28.00
C SER A 26 -15.45 -1.08 -29.03
N GLU A 27 -15.45 0.04 -29.76
CA GLU A 27 -16.47 0.37 -30.75
C GLU A 27 -16.37 -0.48 -32.03
N ILE A 28 -15.16 -0.86 -32.42
CA ILE A 28 -14.91 -1.73 -33.59
C ILE A 28 -15.35 -3.17 -33.30
N PHE A 29 -14.91 -3.73 -32.18
CA PHE A 29 -15.11 -5.15 -31.89
C PHE A 29 -16.45 -5.45 -31.21
N ARG A 30 -17.02 -4.48 -30.46
CA ARG A 30 -18.32 -4.59 -29.75
C ARG A 30 -18.46 -5.88 -28.93
N LEU A 31 -17.36 -6.33 -28.35
CA LEU A 31 -17.33 -7.54 -27.54
C LEU A 31 -17.82 -7.20 -26.13
N PRO A 32 -18.76 -7.98 -25.54
CA PRO A 32 -19.24 -7.72 -24.18
C PRO A 32 -18.12 -7.66 -23.13
N ILE A 33 -17.06 -8.45 -23.32
CA ILE A 33 -15.88 -8.50 -22.43
C ILE A 33 -15.02 -7.24 -22.48
N LEU A 34 -15.19 -6.40 -23.51
CA LEU A 34 -14.46 -5.15 -23.69
C LEU A 34 -15.46 -3.99 -23.76
N PRO A 35 -16.10 -3.62 -22.62
CA PRO A 35 -16.99 -2.47 -22.59
C PRO A 35 -16.23 -1.18 -22.89
N SER A 36 -16.96 -0.16 -23.37
CA SER A 36 -16.35 1.12 -23.68
C SER A 36 -15.94 1.84 -22.40
N PRO A 37 -14.78 2.50 -22.38
CA PRO A 37 -14.34 3.23 -21.20
C PRO A 37 -15.30 4.39 -20.84
N LEU A 38 -16.04 4.92 -21.81
CA LEU A 38 -17.08 5.92 -21.57
C LEU A 38 -18.29 5.34 -20.82
N ASP A 39 -18.76 4.14 -21.20
CA ASP A 39 -19.86 3.47 -20.48
C ASP A 39 -19.47 3.13 -19.04
N ILE A 40 -18.21 2.74 -18.83
CA ILE A 40 -17.67 2.49 -17.50
C ILE A 40 -17.71 3.77 -16.66
N LEU A 41 -17.26 4.91 -17.19
CA LEU A 41 -17.30 6.19 -16.47
C LEU A 41 -18.73 6.62 -16.15
N ILE A 42 -19.67 6.47 -17.08
CA ILE A 42 -21.10 6.75 -16.84
C ILE A 42 -21.62 5.84 -15.72
N ASN A 43 -21.28 4.55 -15.74
CA ASN A 43 -21.71 3.61 -14.71
C ASN A 43 -21.16 3.98 -13.33
N ILE A 44 -19.88 4.37 -13.24
CA ILE A 44 -19.27 4.83 -12.00
C ILE A 44 -20.05 6.01 -11.43
N VAL A 45 -20.32 7.05 -12.23
CA VAL A 45 -21.06 8.24 -11.78
C VAL A 45 -22.48 7.88 -11.34
N GLY A 46 -23.18 7.03 -12.09
CA GLY A 46 -24.56 6.62 -11.77
C GLY A 46 -24.67 5.64 -10.60
N SER A 47 -23.61 4.89 -10.27
CA SER A 47 -23.64 3.83 -9.24
C SER A 47 -22.95 4.23 -7.92
N ILE A 48 -22.41 5.45 -7.85
CA ILE A 48 -21.76 6.00 -6.66
C ILE A 48 -22.73 6.16 -5.48
N GLU A 49 -24.03 6.36 -5.74
CA GLU A 49 -24.99 6.74 -4.70
C GLU A 49 -25.48 5.59 -3.79
N SER A 50 -25.19 4.30 -4.02
CA SER A 50 -25.53 3.28 -3.00
C SER A 50 -24.76 1.95 -3.01
N GLU A 51 -24.55 1.30 -4.16
CA GLU A 51 -23.98 -0.06 -4.16
C GLU A 51 -22.45 -0.08 -4.07
N ILE A 52 -21.73 0.75 -4.83
CA ILE A 52 -20.27 0.65 -4.91
C ILE A 52 -19.57 1.30 -3.70
N SER A 53 -20.16 2.36 -3.15
CA SER A 53 -19.57 3.16 -2.07
C SER A 53 -19.32 2.35 -0.80
N ILE A 54 -20.22 1.42 -0.46
CA ILE A 54 -20.03 0.53 0.69
C ILE A 54 -18.83 -0.41 0.48
N HIS A 55 -18.66 -0.97 -0.72
CA HIS A 55 -17.51 -1.82 -1.04
C HIS A 55 -16.18 -1.06 -0.93
N VAL A 56 -16.14 0.18 -1.42
CA VAL A 56 -14.99 1.08 -1.28
C VAL A 56 -14.66 1.32 0.19
N LEU A 57 -15.66 1.64 1.01
CA LEU A 57 -15.47 1.94 2.42
C LEU A 57 -14.88 0.76 3.20
N TYR A 58 -15.38 -0.46 2.96
CA TYR A 58 -14.85 -1.66 3.60
C TYR A 58 -13.40 -1.94 3.19
N SER A 59 -13.06 -1.83 1.90
CA SER A 59 -11.67 -2.02 1.46
C SER A 59 -10.74 -0.95 2.04
N LEU A 60 -11.14 0.33 2.00
CA LEU A 60 -10.36 1.42 2.59
C LEU A 60 -10.11 1.20 4.08
N LYS A 61 -11.16 0.84 4.84
CA LYS A 61 -11.05 0.54 6.27
C LYS A 61 -10.03 -0.58 6.54
N ARG A 62 -10.09 -1.67 5.76
CA ARG A 62 -9.16 -2.81 5.90
C ARG A 62 -7.71 -2.39 5.62
N ILE A 63 -7.48 -1.62 4.56
CA ILE A 63 -6.15 -1.08 4.20
C ILE A 63 -5.61 -0.20 5.33
N VAL A 64 -6.38 0.80 5.75
CA VAL A 64 -5.96 1.76 6.75
C VAL A 64 -5.65 1.07 8.07
N ILE A 65 -6.49 0.15 8.54
CA ILE A 65 -6.25 -0.58 9.79
C ILE A 65 -5.01 -1.47 9.70
N GLY A 66 -4.85 -2.23 8.60
CA GLY A 66 -3.68 -3.08 8.40
C GLY A 66 -2.37 -2.29 8.39
N ILE A 67 -2.34 -1.18 7.65
CA ILE A 67 -1.18 -0.28 7.60
C ILE A 67 -0.94 0.39 8.96
N PHE A 68 -1.99 0.81 9.65
CA PHE A 68 -1.88 1.43 10.97
C PHE A 68 -1.15 0.50 11.95
N PHE A 69 -1.54 -0.77 12.04
CA PHE A 69 -0.84 -1.74 12.89
C PHE A 69 0.57 -2.04 12.42
N THR A 70 0.82 -2.07 11.11
CA THR A 70 2.17 -2.20 10.57
C THR A 70 3.06 -1.04 11.01
N LEU A 71 2.58 0.19 10.93
CA LEU A 71 3.35 1.37 11.36
C LEU A 71 3.55 1.39 12.86
N LEU A 72 2.49 1.10 13.62
CA LEU A 72 2.48 1.10 15.08
C LEU A 72 3.50 0.11 15.66
N ILE A 73 3.68 -1.06 15.03
CA ILE A 73 4.55 -2.11 15.56
C ILE A 73 5.87 -2.17 14.78
N GLY A 74 5.81 -2.11 13.46
CA GLY A 74 6.96 -2.31 12.58
C GLY A 74 7.98 -1.17 12.62
N VAL A 75 7.54 0.08 12.70
CA VAL A 75 8.47 1.22 12.78
C VAL A 75 9.24 1.23 14.10
N PRO A 76 8.60 1.13 15.28
CA PRO A 76 9.33 1.02 16.53
C PRO A 76 10.28 -0.18 16.57
N LEU A 77 9.85 -1.34 16.07
CA LEU A 77 10.70 -2.53 16.04
C LEU A 77 11.92 -2.33 15.13
N GLY A 78 11.72 -1.75 13.94
CA GLY A 78 12.81 -1.40 13.03
C GLY A 78 13.80 -0.43 13.67
N ILE A 79 13.32 0.61 14.35
CA ILE A 79 14.17 1.57 15.08
C ILE A 79 14.95 0.86 16.19
N LEU A 80 14.29 0.03 17.00
CA LEU A 80 14.92 -0.70 18.10
C LEU A 80 16.02 -1.64 17.60
N MET A 81 15.77 -2.38 16.51
CA MET A 81 16.78 -3.23 15.88
C MET A 81 17.89 -2.42 15.23
N GLY A 82 17.57 -1.28 14.64
CA GLY A 82 18.58 -0.42 14.01
C GLY A 82 19.53 0.23 15.03
N TYR A 83 19.00 0.62 16.18
CA TYR A 83 19.73 1.36 17.21
C TYR A 83 20.38 0.46 18.27
N PHE A 84 19.76 -0.66 18.65
CA PHE A 84 20.28 -1.58 19.67
C PHE A 84 20.77 -2.89 19.06
N GLU A 85 22.08 -3.05 18.95
CA GLU A 85 22.74 -4.24 18.39
C GLU A 85 22.28 -5.57 19.03
N LYS A 86 22.02 -5.58 20.35
CA LYS A 86 21.51 -6.78 21.03
C LYS A 86 20.13 -7.22 20.55
N ILE A 87 19.24 -6.26 20.30
CA ILE A 87 17.88 -6.53 19.80
C ILE A 87 17.99 -7.03 18.35
N ASP A 88 18.88 -6.43 17.57
CA ASP A 88 19.15 -6.85 16.21
C ASP A 88 19.64 -8.29 16.11
N MET A 89 20.65 -8.66 16.90
CA MET A 89 21.20 -10.01 16.93
C MET A 89 20.14 -11.06 17.29
N LEU A 90 19.21 -10.72 18.18
CA LEU A 90 18.14 -11.62 18.62
C LEU A 90 17.05 -11.81 17.55
N LEU A 91 16.62 -10.72 16.91
CA LEU A 91 15.46 -10.72 16.01
C LEU A 91 15.81 -10.88 14.53
N SER A 92 17.06 -10.59 14.14
CA SER A 92 17.52 -10.74 12.75
C SER A 92 17.31 -12.15 12.18
N PRO A 93 17.57 -13.25 12.91
CA PRO A 93 17.27 -14.59 12.42
C PRO A 93 15.78 -14.78 12.10
N ILE A 94 14.88 -14.29 12.95
CA ILE A 94 13.43 -14.38 12.75
C ILE A 94 13.02 -13.64 11.47
N LEU A 95 13.53 -12.43 11.27
CA LEU A 95 13.30 -11.67 10.04
C LEU A 95 13.85 -12.42 8.83
N TYR A 96 15.08 -12.94 8.90
CA TYR A 96 15.72 -13.64 7.79
C TYR A 96 14.90 -14.86 7.31
N PHE A 97 14.34 -15.65 8.24
CA PHE A 97 13.52 -16.81 7.89
C PHE A 97 12.12 -16.43 7.39
N ASN A 98 11.50 -15.38 7.93
CA ASN A 98 10.13 -14.99 7.56
C ASN A 98 10.08 -14.08 6.32
N TYR A 99 11.14 -13.33 6.04
CA TYR A 99 11.19 -12.39 4.92
C TYR A 99 10.99 -13.03 3.53
N PRO A 100 11.55 -14.19 3.19
CA PRO A 100 11.34 -14.82 1.88
C PRO A 100 9.99 -15.56 1.75
N VAL A 101 9.29 -15.82 2.87
CA VAL A 101 8.03 -16.58 2.84
C VAL A 101 6.98 -15.83 2.02
N PRO A 102 6.32 -16.46 1.03
CA PRO A 102 5.22 -15.83 0.32
C PRO A 102 4.02 -15.64 1.26
N LYS A 103 3.82 -14.44 1.77
CA LYS A 103 2.80 -14.15 2.81
C LYS A 103 1.39 -14.50 2.33
N ILE A 104 1.12 -14.37 1.04
CA ILE A 104 -0.16 -14.78 0.45
C ILE A 104 -0.47 -16.28 0.67
N ALA A 105 0.55 -17.14 0.69
CA ALA A 105 0.38 -18.58 0.93
C ALA A 105 -0.05 -18.90 2.36
N LEU A 106 0.09 -17.95 3.30
CA LEU A 106 -0.38 -18.09 4.68
C LEU A 106 -1.88 -17.81 4.82
N LEU A 107 -2.55 -17.36 3.75
CA LEU A 107 -3.98 -17.01 3.80
C LEU A 107 -4.87 -18.11 4.41
N PRO A 108 -4.77 -19.40 4.03
CA PRO A 108 -5.60 -20.44 4.64
C PRO A 108 -5.35 -20.60 6.14
N ILE A 109 -4.10 -20.44 6.59
CA ILE A 109 -3.75 -20.54 8.01
C ILE A 109 -4.37 -19.37 8.77
N VAL A 110 -4.26 -18.15 8.25
CA VAL A 110 -4.89 -16.97 8.86
C VAL A 110 -6.41 -17.14 8.90
N MET A 111 -7.02 -17.69 7.85
CA MET A 111 -8.46 -17.99 7.84
C MET A 111 -8.87 -19.01 8.89
N LEU A 112 -8.08 -20.07 9.09
CA LEU A 112 -8.36 -21.08 10.12
C LEU A 112 -8.27 -20.50 11.53
N LEU A 113 -7.33 -19.58 11.77
CA LEU A 113 -7.09 -18.99 13.08
C LEU A 113 -8.04 -17.83 13.42
N PHE A 114 -8.36 -16.99 12.44
CA PHE A 114 -9.07 -15.71 12.65
C PHE A 114 -10.42 -15.63 11.91
N GLY A 115 -10.82 -16.70 11.24
CA GLY A 115 -12.07 -16.79 10.48
C GLY A 115 -12.00 -16.13 9.11
N LEU A 116 -13.15 -15.94 8.47
CA LEU A 116 -13.25 -15.38 7.11
C LEU A 116 -13.59 -13.89 7.09
N GLY A 117 -13.74 -13.25 8.26
CA GLY A 117 -14.17 -11.86 8.36
C GLY A 117 -13.08 -10.82 8.02
N ASP A 118 -13.35 -9.58 8.42
CA ASP A 118 -12.47 -8.41 8.24
C ASP A 118 -11.06 -8.60 8.83
N ILE A 119 -10.98 -9.26 9.99
CA ILE A 119 -9.73 -9.44 10.75
C ILE A 119 -8.67 -10.14 9.88
N THR A 120 -9.05 -11.19 9.15
CA THR A 120 -8.15 -11.92 8.26
C THR A 120 -7.56 -11.02 7.19
N LYS A 121 -8.36 -10.12 6.60
CA LYS A 121 -7.88 -9.20 5.55
C LYS A 121 -6.88 -8.21 6.13
N MET A 122 -7.18 -7.66 7.30
CA MET A 122 -6.30 -6.73 8.03
C MET A 122 -4.97 -7.41 8.41
N ILE A 123 -5.01 -8.65 8.89
CA ILE A 123 -3.81 -9.44 9.23
C ILE A 123 -2.96 -9.72 7.98
N MET A 124 -3.58 -10.02 6.84
CA MET A 124 -2.83 -10.25 5.60
C MET A 124 -2.10 -8.99 5.15
N ILE A 125 -2.77 -7.83 5.19
CA ILE A 125 -2.13 -6.53 4.90
C ILE A 125 -0.98 -6.27 5.87
N PHE A 126 -1.19 -6.52 7.16
CA PHE A 126 -0.15 -6.41 8.18
C PHE A 126 1.05 -7.29 7.82
N LEU A 127 0.87 -8.59 7.61
CA LEU A 127 1.96 -9.53 7.32
C LEU A 127 2.78 -9.15 6.08
N ILE A 128 2.13 -8.66 5.04
CA ILE A 128 2.80 -8.30 3.77
C ILE A 128 3.63 -7.03 3.91
N THR A 129 3.13 -6.06 4.68
CA THR A 129 3.78 -4.75 4.82
C THR A 129 4.76 -4.69 5.99
N PHE A 130 4.55 -5.51 7.03
CA PHE A 130 5.31 -5.51 8.28
C PHE A 130 6.80 -5.80 8.08
N PHE A 131 7.14 -6.95 7.48
CA PHE A 131 8.53 -7.37 7.37
C PHE A 131 9.38 -6.42 6.49
N PRO A 132 8.91 -5.99 5.30
CA PRO A 132 9.61 -4.97 4.50
C PRO A 132 9.84 -3.67 5.26
N ILE A 133 8.85 -3.19 6.02
CA ILE A 133 9.00 -1.96 6.80
C ILE A 133 10.03 -2.15 7.92
N VAL A 134 9.94 -3.22 8.72
CA VAL A 134 10.91 -3.46 9.81
C VAL A 134 12.34 -3.52 9.27
N VAL A 135 12.57 -4.27 8.19
CA VAL A 135 13.90 -4.45 7.59
C VAL A 135 14.43 -3.14 7.04
N ASN A 136 13.64 -2.42 6.23
CA ASN A 136 14.09 -1.16 5.63
C ASN A 136 14.36 -0.09 6.68
N ILE A 137 13.54 0.02 7.72
CA ILE A 137 13.76 0.98 8.79
C ILE A 137 15.01 0.63 9.59
N ARG A 138 15.19 -0.64 9.97
CA ARG A 138 16.41 -1.09 10.66
C ARG A 138 17.66 -0.72 9.87
N ASP A 139 17.66 -1.03 8.59
CA ASP A 139 18.83 -0.80 7.73
C ASP A 139 19.09 0.69 7.55
N GLU A 140 18.03 1.51 7.41
CA GLU A 140 18.15 2.97 7.34
C GLU A 140 18.74 3.57 8.62
N VAL A 141 18.30 3.13 9.81
CA VAL A 141 18.89 3.59 11.08
C VAL A 141 20.38 3.28 11.16
N LYS A 142 20.80 2.08 10.71
CA LYS A 142 22.21 1.68 10.70
C LYS A 142 23.06 2.46 9.69
N ASN A 143 22.44 2.97 8.63
CA ASN A 143 23.11 3.74 7.59
C ASN A 143 23.32 5.21 7.97
N ILE A 144 22.72 5.70 9.06
CA ILE A 144 22.96 7.06 9.56
C ILE A 144 24.45 7.17 9.99
N PRO A 145 25.22 8.11 9.42
CA PRO A 145 26.64 8.26 9.76
C PRO A 145 26.84 8.54 11.25
N ARG A 146 27.85 7.90 11.86
CA ARG A 146 28.11 8.02 13.31
C ARG A 146 28.43 9.46 13.73
N GLU A 147 28.96 10.24 12.80
CA GLU A 147 29.33 11.64 12.94
C GLU A 147 28.12 12.51 13.30
N VAL A 148 26.92 12.14 12.86
CA VAL A 148 25.67 12.86 13.17
C VAL A 148 25.32 12.75 14.67
N PHE A 149 25.78 11.69 15.35
CA PHE A 149 25.46 11.45 16.75
C PHE A 149 26.41 12.17 17.73
N TYR A 150 27.67 12.44 17.36
CA TYR A 150 28.67 13.01 18.28
C TYR A 150 28.29 14.38 18.88
N PRO A 151 27.70 15.32 18.11
CA PRO A 151 27.26 16.60 18.67
C PRO A 151 26.18 16.43 19.73
N MET A 152 25.21 15.53 19.50
CA MET A 152 24.12 15.26 20.44
C MET A 152 24.64 14.61 21.73
N TYR A 153 25.58 13.66 21.63
CA TYR A 153 26.21 13.08 22.81
C TYR A 153 27.01 14.11 23.62
N SER A 154 27.72 15.02 22.96
CA SER A 154 28.46 16.11 23.62
C SER A 154 27.54 17.07 24.38
N LEU A 155 26.32 17.26 23.89
CA LEU A 155 25.28 18.06 24.55
C LEU A 155 24.55 17.31 25.68
N GLY A 156 24.94 16.06 25.97
CA GLY A 156 24.32 15.24 27.02
C GLY A 156 22.95 14.68 26.63
N ALA A 157 22.64 14.59 25.34
CA ALA A 157 21.34 14.11 24.87
C ALA A 157 21.05 12.68 25.33
N ASN A 158 19.82 12.45 25.79
CA ASN A 158 19.34 11.13 26.14
C ASN A 158 18.92 10.33 24.89
N LYS A 159 18.64 9.03 25.06
CA LYS A 159 18.29 8.14 23.95
C LYS A 159 17.01 8.54 23.22
N LEU A 160 16.03 9.11 23.93
CA LEU A 160 14.76 9.54 23.33
C LEU A 160 14.97 10.78 22.46
N GLU A 161 15.84 11.70 22.87
CA GLU A 161 16.23 12.87 22.09
C GLU A 161 16.97 12.45 20.82
N ILE A 162 17.88 11.47 20.91
CA ILE A 162 18.55 10.92 19.73
C ILE A 162 17.54 10.28 18.76
N ILE A 163 16.61 9.47 19.28
CA ILE A 163 15.58 8.85 18.44
C ILE A 163 14.72 9.92 17.77
N LYS A 164 14.31 10.95 18.51
CA LYS A 164 13.39 11.96 18.02
C LYS A 164 14.03 12.95 17.03
N GLU A 165 15.25 13.38 17.29
CA GLU A 165 15.90 14.48 16.55
C GLU A 165 16.82 13.98 15.42
N ILE A 166 17.35 12.76 15.51
CA ILE A 166 18.21 12.17 14.47
C ILE A 166 17.49 11.04 13.75
N ILE A 167 17.06 10.03 14.49
CA ILE A 167 16.64 8.76 13.88
C ILE A 167 15.30 8.92 13.16
N LEU A 168 14.28 9.47 13.81
CA LEU A 168 12.96 9.66 13.22
C LEU A 168 13.04 10.49 11.92
N PRO A 169 13.66 11.68 11.88
CA PRO A 169 13.83 12.44 10.64
C PRO A 169 14.63 11.67 9.57
N GLY A 170 15.67 10.94 9.99
CA GLY A 170 16.51 10.16 9.09
C GLY A 170 15.77 9.02 8.37
N ILE A 171 14.83 8.35 9.05
CA ILE A 171 14.13 7.19 8.48
C ILE A 171 12.89 7.53 7.66
N ILE A 172 12.30 8.72 7.82
CA ILE A 172 11.05 9.09 7.13
C ILE A 172 11.10 8.83 5.61
N PRO A 173 12.17 9.21 4.88
CA PRO A 173 12.19 8.97 3.44
C PRO A 173 12.17 7.48 3.07
N ALA A 174 12.88 6.65 3.84
CA ALA A 174 12.88 5.20 3.65
C ALA A 174 11.52 4.57 4.03
N LEU A 175 10.89 5.08 5.09
CA LEU A 175 9.55 4.68 5.52
C LEU A 175 8.52 4.95 4.42
N LEU A 176 8.49 6.16 3.87
CA LEU A 176 7.55 6.54 2.81
C LEU A 176 7.77 5.72 1.54
N THR A 177 9.03 5.44 1.19
CA THR A 177 9.36 4.54 0.07
C THR A 177 8.84 3.13 0.30
N SER A 178 9.03 2.59 1.51
CA SER A 178 8.56 1.26 1.90
C SER A 178 7.03 1.18 1.91
N LEU A 179 6.36 2.22 2.42
CA LEU A 179 4.90 2.33 2.38
C LEU A 179 4.37 2.37 0.96
N ARG A 180 4.99 3.13 0.05
CA ARG A 180 4.57 3.21 -1.36
C ARG A 180 4.55 1.83 -2.03
N ILE A 181 5.63 1.06 -1.84
CA ILE A 181 5.74 -0.31 -2.35
C ILE A 181 4.74 -1.24 -1.62
N GLY A 182 4.64 -1.11 -0.30
CA GLY A 182 3.75 -1.89 0.55
C GLY A 182 2.27 -1.73 0.20
N ILE A 183 1.82 -0.52 -0.10
CA ILE A 183 0.41 -0.24 -0.47
C ILE A 183 0.04 -0.93 -1.77
N GLY A 184 0.90 -0.85 -2.80
CA GLY A 184 0.63 -1.51 -4.08
C GLY A 184 0.45 -3.03 -3.93
N THR A 185 1.33 -3.66 -3.14
CA THR A 185 1.23 -5.10 -2.85
C THR A 185 0.05 -5.44 -1.94
N ALA A 186 -0.25 -4.60 -0.95
CA ALA A 186 -1.39 -4.76 -0.06
C ALA A 186 -2.73 -4.69 -0.79
N ILE A 187 -2.89 -3.78 -1.75
CA ILE A 187 -4.12 -3.68 -2.57
C ILE A 187 -4.31 -4.94 -3.42
N SER A 188 -3.25 -5.42 -4.08
CA SER A 188 -3.30 -6.65 -4.88
C SER A 188 -3.67 -7.87 -4.05
N VAL A 189 -3.13 -7.98 -2.82
CA VAL A 189 -3.52 -9.07 -1.93
C VAL A 189 -4.91 -8.86 -1.36
N LEU A 190 -5.30 -7.63 -1.02
CA LEU A 190 -6.64 -7.35 -0.52
C LEU A 190 -7.68 -7.79 -1.55
N PHE A 191 -7.49 -7.44 -2.83
CA PHE A 191 -8.31 -7.94 -3.94
C PHE A 191 -8.51 -9.46 -3.86
N PHE A 192 -7.41 -10.21 -3.69
CA PHE A 192 -7.48 -11.67 -3.60
C PHE A 192 -8.21 -12.15 -2.35
N THR A 193 -7.89 -11.58 -1.19
CA THR A 193 -8.44 -12.03 0.10
C THR A 193 -9.93 -11.71 0.27
N GLU A 194 -10.42 -10.64 -0.36
CA GLU A 194 -11.83 -10.25 -0.34
C GLU A 194 -12.74 -11.20 -1.12
N ASN A 195 -12.19 -12.16 -1.88
CA ASN A 195 -13.01 -13.19 -2.54
C ASN A 195 -13.54 -14.27 -1.58
N PHE A 196 -13.07 -14.29 -0.33
CA PHE A 196 -13.34 -15.37 0.60
C PHE A 196 -14.13 -14.87 1.81
N GLY A 197 -15.38 -15.34 1.94
CA GLY A 197 -16.21 -15.18 3.15
C GLY A 197 -16.45 -13.74 3.62
N THR A 198 -16.55 -12.80 2.67
CA THR A 198 -17.04 -11.43 2.92
C THR A 198 -18.12 -11.09 1.90
N GLN A 199 -19.05 -10.21 2.29
CA GLN A 199 -20.12 -9.67 1.44
C GLN A 199 -19.80 -8.26 0.94
N TYR A 200 -18.76 -7.63 1.50
CA TYR A 200 -18.33 -6.27 1.16
C TYR A 200 -16.84 -6.19 0.85
N GLY A 201 -16.45 -5.19 0.07
CA GLY A 201 -15.09 -4.99 -0.44
C GLY A 201 -15.03 -4.95 -1.97
N MET A 202 -14.05 -4.23 -2.50
CA MET A 202 -13.84 -4.05 -3.93
C MET A 202 -13.43 -5.34 -4.63
N GLY A 203 -12.61 -6.18 -3.98
CA GLY A 203 -12.25 -7.50 -4.53
C GLY A 203 -13.46 -8.40 -4.68
N TYR A 204 -14.32 -8.44 -3.65
CA TYR A 204 -15.62 -9.12 -3.73
C TYR A 204 -16.46 -8.56 -4.88
N PHE A 205 -16.63 -7.24 -4.96
CA PHE A 205 -17.48 -6.60 -5.97
C PHE A 205 -17.02 -6.90 -7.40
N ILE A 206 -15.71 -6.85 -7.66
CA ILE A 206 -15.15 -7.15 -8.98
C ILE A 206 -15.41 -8.61 -9.36
N MET A 207 -15.14 -9.53 -8.44
CA MET A 207 -15.31 -10.97 -8.68
C MET A 207 -16.78 -11.36 -8.84
N ASP A 208 -17.65 -10.79 -8.03
CA ASP A 208 -19.10 -10.97 -8.09
C ASP A 208 -19.68 -10.43 -9.40
N SER A 209 -19.22 -9.25 -9.85
CA SER A 209 -19.57 -8.70 -11.16
C SER A 209 -19.08 -9.58 -12.32
N TRP A 210 -17.87 -10.15 -12.20
CA TRP A 210 -17.33 -11.10 -13.17
C TRP A 210 -18.16 -12.38 -13.25
N MET A 211 -18.54 -12.95 -12.10
CA MET A 211 -19.40 -14.14 -12.03
C MET A 211 -20.80 -13.90 -12.62
N ARG A 212 -21.32 -12.67 -12.51
CA ARG A 212 -22.57 -12.25 -13.16
C ARG A 212 -22.42 -11.89 -14.64
N ILE A 213 -21.21 -11.95 -15.21
CA ILE A 213 -20.92 -11.54 -16.58
C ILE A 213 -21.25 -10.03 -16.79
N ASN A 214 -21.31 -9.25 -15.70
CA ASN A 214 -21.50 -7.81 -15.76
C ASN A 214 -20.14 -7.11 -15.88
N TYR A 215 -19.61 -7.08 -17.11
CA TYR A 215 -18.30 -6.50 -17.37
C TYR A 215 -18.25 -5.00 -17.07
N ILE A 216 -19.32 -4.24 -17.29
CA ILE A 216 -19.35 -2.81 -16.97
C ILE A 216 -19.11 -2.59 -15.47
N GLN A 217 -19.80 -3.32 -14.59
CA GLN A 217 -19.57 -3.23 -13.15
C GLN A 217 -18.17 -3.75 -12.76
N MET A 218 -17.71 -4.85 -13.37
CA MET A 218 -16.38 -5.41 -13.12
C MET A 218 -15.27 -4.38 -13.41
N TYR A 219 -15.28 -3.78 -14.60
CA TYR A 219 -14.30 -2.75 -14.98
C TYR A 219 -14.46 -1.47 -14.16
N SER A 220 -15.68 -1.09 -13.78
CA SER A 220 -15.92 0.03 -12.85
C SER A 220 -15.24 -0.21 -11.50
N GLY A 221 -15.36 -1.42 -10.96
CA GLY A 221 -14.67 -1.82 -9.73
C GLY A 221 -13.15 -1.77 -9.85
N ILE A 222 -12.60 -2.25 -10.97
CA ILE A 222 -11.16 -2.23 -11.25
C ILE A 222 -10.63 -0.79 -11.32
N LEU A 223 -11.33 0.11 -12.03
CA LEU A 223 -10.94 1.52 -12.12
C LEU A 223 -10.99 2.20 -10.75
N ILE A 224 -12.04 1.97 -9.97
CA ILE A 224 -12.15 2.56 -8.62
C ILE A 224 -11.05 2.05 -7.70
N LEU A 225 -10.75 0.75 -7.71
CA LEU A 225 -9.65 0.18 -6.92
C LEU A 225 -8.29 0.77 -7.35
N SER A 226 -8.10 1.00 -8.65
CA SER A 226 -6.91 1.66 -9.21
C SER A 226 -6.80 3.12 -8.76
N ILE A 227 -7.90 3.86 -8.76
CA ILE A 227 -7.97 5.24 -8.28
C ILE A 227 -7.65 5.29 -6.78
N ILE A 228 -8.17 4.37 -5.98
CA ILE A 228 -7.83 4.27 -4.54
C ILE A 228 -6.31 4.11 -4.35
N GLY A 229 -5.68 3.21 -5.11
CA GLY A 229 -4.23 3.02 -5.07
C GLY A 229 -3.45 4.29 -5.45
N LEU A 230 -3.90 4.97 -6.50
CA LEU A 230 -3.32 6.25 -6.93
C LEU A 230 -3.47 7.35 -5.87
N ILE A 231 -4.63 7.45 -5.22
CA ILE A 231 -4.87 8.40 -4.12
C ILE A 231 -3.90 8.13 -2.97
N PHE A 232 -3.69 6.87 -2.58
CA PHE A 232 -2.69 6.53 -1.55
C PHE A 232 -1.28 6.93 -1.97
N PHE A 233 -0.90 6.72 -3.23
CA PHE A 233 0.43 7.11 -3.73
C PHE A 233 0.61 8.62 -3.70
N ILE A 234 -0.37 9.38 -4.18
CA ILE A 234 -0.36 10.85 -4.10
C ILE A 234 -0.28 11.31 -2.65
N THR A 235 -1.03 10.68 -1.74
CA THR A 235 -0.99 11.00 -0.31
C THR A 235 0.42 10.81 0.26
N ILE A 236 1.11 9.72 -0.10
CA ILE A 236 2.51 9.51 0.29
C ILE A 236 3.43 10.56 -0.32
N ASP A 237 3.24 10.92 -1.59
CA ASP A 237 4.07 11.92 -2.27
C ASP A 237 3.92 13.31 -1.61
N ILE A 238 2.69 13.68 -1.21
CA ILE A 238 2.42 14.90 -0.43
C ILE A 238 3.06 14.82 0.95
N LEU A 239 2.95 13.67 1.64
CA LEU A 239 3.63 13.49 2.92
C LEU A 239 5.15 13.58 2.78
N GLU A 240 5.73 13.14 1.66
CA GLU A 240 7.17 13.24 1.39
C GLU A 240 7.61 14.71 1.26
N THR A 241 6.85 15.55 0.57
CA THR A 241 7.21 16.98 0.43
C THR A 241 7.07 17.75 1.73
N ILE A 242 6.09 17.40 2.58
CA ILE A 242 5.88 18.05 3.88
C ILE A 242 6.90 17.58 4.91
N LEU A 243 7.16 16.27 5.00
CA LEU A 243 8.00 15.69 6.05
C LEU A 243 9.50 15.70 5.70
N CYS A 244 9.87 15.78 4.42
CA CYS A 244 11.26 15.76 3.96
C CYS A 244 11.64 17.00 3.12
N PRO A 245 11.46 18.24 3.61
CA PRO A 245 11.74 19.46 2.83
C PRO A 245 13.22 19.58 2.40
N TRP A 246 14.14 18.94 3.12
CA TRP A 246 15.58 18.95 2.80
C TRP A 246 15.99 18.04 1.64
N ARG A 247 15.09 17.16 1.16
CA ARG A 247 15.33 16.25 0.02
C ARG A 247 14.80 16.81 -1.31
N GLY A 248 14.24 18.02 -1.30
CA GLY A 248 13.51 18.67 -2.39
C GLY A 248 14.35 19.44 -3.38
#